data_AF-A0A9Q7WJD8-F1
#
_entry.id   AF-A0A9Q7WJD8-F1
#
_cell.length_a   1.000
_cell.length_b   1.000
_cell.length_c   1.000
_cell.angle_alpha   90.00
_cell.angle_beta   90.00
_cell.angle_gamma   90.00
#
_symmetry.space_group_name_H-M   'P 1'
#
loop_
_entity.id
_entity.type
_entity.pdbx_description
1 polymer ?
#
loop_
_entity_poly.entity_id
_entity_poly.type
_entity_poly.pdbx_seq_one_letter_code
_entity_poly.pdbx_strand_id
1 'polypeptide(L)'
;MGVPTHVMEYSGDSAVSMGAGAGPLQFQGPLGAFGEDGNWSLVLYALPPGKDYTDVANEATTEYLQAAGHSASAITIEIRKPGGAEWGAQWVRYVIGHRHDPDAPLDVTIELPPGPLFISRAEVFDSQEAAEIFISYYKTGEIPEGYALRPVEGYTADGRLIDLRGVSA
;
A
#
# COMPACT_ATOMS: atom_id res chain seq x y z
N MET A 1 -21.26 -13.33 -11.84
CA MET A 1 -20.14 -12.68 -11.13
C MET A 1 -20.72 -11.62 -10.22
N GLY A 2 -20.21 -11.49 -8.98
CA GLY A 2 -20.65 -10.42 -8.08
C GLY A 2 -20.21 -9.06 -8.60
N VAL A 3 -20.87 -7.99 -8.14
CA VAL A 3 -20.47 -6.61 -8.47
C VAL A 3 -19.04 -6.39 -7.97
N PRO A 4 -18.10 -5.96 -8.83
CA PRO A 4 -16.76 -5.68 -8.39
C PRO A 4 -16.75 -4.43 -7.49
N THR A 5 -15.91 -4.49 -6.48
CA THR A 5 -15.79 -3.47 -5.42
C THR A 5 -14.37 -2.97 -5.28
N HIS A 6 -13.39 -3.77 -5.69
CA HIS A 6 -11.96 -3.48 -5.55
C HIS A 6 -11.21 -4.02 -6.76
N VAL A 7 -9.99 -3.51 -6.94
CA VAL A 7 -9.02 -4.01 -7.91
C VAL A 7 -7.72 -4.33 -7.18
N MET A 8 -7.10 -5.45 -7.55
CA MET A 8 -5.71 -5.76 -7.26
C MET A 8 -4.88 -5.59 -8.52
N GLU A 9 -3.82 -4.80 -8.46
CA GLU A 9 -2.82 -4.67 -9.52
C GLU A 9 -1.50 -5.30 -9.06
N TYR A 10 -0.87 -6.07 -9.93
CA TYR A 10 0.37 -6.78 -9.65
C TYR A 10 1.52 -6.17 -10.44
N SER A 11 2.76 -6.55 -10.09
CA SER A 11 3.92 -6.29 -10.94
C SER A 11 3.67 -6.77 -12.37
N GLY A 12 3.98 -5.93 -13.37
CA GLY A 12 3.82 -6.27 -14.79
C GLY A 12 2.44 -5.95 -15.39
N ASP A 13 1.77 -4.92 -14.89
CA ASP A 13 0.54 -4.32 -15.47
C ASP A 13 -0.67 -5.27 -15.56
N SER A 14 -0.68 -6.33 -14.74
CA SER A 14 -1.85 -7.20 -14.63
C SER A 14 -2.76 -6.75 -13.50
N ALA A 15 -4.08 -6.85 -13.71
CA ALA A 15 -5.08 -6.42 -12.74
C ALA A 15 -6.24 -7.43 -12.65
N VAL A 16 -6.78 -7.60 -11.45
CA VAL A 16 -7.93 -8.48 -11.17
C VAL A 16 -8.96 -7.73 -10.34
N SER A 17 -10.21 -7.71 -10.80
CA SER A 17 -11.33 -7.16 -10.04
C SER A 17 -11.83 -8.15 -9.00
N MET A 18 -12.18 -7.64 -7.82
CA MET A 18 -12.69 -8.42 -6.70
C MET A 18 -14.10 -7.98 -6.32
N GLY A 19 -15.01 -8.94 -6.16
CA GLY A 19 -16.30 -8.71 -5.50
C GLY A 19 -16.17 -8.67 -3.97
N ALA A 20 -17.27 -8.50 -3.24
CA ALA A 20 -17.33 -8.32 -1.78
C ALA A 20 -16.98 -9.55 -0.91
N GLY A 21 -16.57 -10.67 -1.51
CA GLY A 21 -16.36 -11.96 -0.83
C GLY A 21 -14.90 -12.41 -0.72
N ALA A 22 -13.92 -11.52 -0.93
CA ALA A 22 -12.52 -11.92 -0.90
C ALA A 22 -12.09 -12.36 0.52
N GLY A 23 -11.32 -13.45 0.59
CA GLY A 23 -10.76 -13.98 1.82
C GLY A 23 -9.25 -13.73 1.93
N PRO A 24 -8.63 -14.00 3.10
CA PRO A 24 -7.20 -13.72 3.34
C PRO A 24 -6.25 -14.39 2.34
N LEU A 25 -6.58 -15.60 1.88
CA LEU A 25 -5.76 -16.36 0.92
C LEU A 25 -5.57 -15.63 -0.42
N GLN A 26 -6.51 -14.74 -0.79
CA GLN A 26 -6.43 -13.95 -2.02
C GLN A 26 -5.25 -12.98 -2.01
N PHE A 27 -4.81 -12.54 -0.83
CA PHE A 27 -3.66 -11.66 -0.64
C PHE A 27 -2.40 -12.44 -0.28
N GLN A 28 -2.54 -13.48 0.55
CA GLN A 28 -1.39 -14.27 1.01
C GLN A 28 -0.66 -14.96 -0.14
N GLY A 29 -1.38 -15.47 -1.16
CA GLY A 29 -0.75 -16.09 -2.32
C GLY A 29 0.19 -15.13 -3.07
N PRO A 30 -0.31 -13.99 -3.57
CA PRO A 30 0.51 -13.00 -4.25
C PRO A 30 1.65 -12.41 -3.42
N LEU A 31 1.41 -12.09 -2.14
CA LEU A 31 2.44 -11.56 -1.23
C LEU A 31 3.50 -12.62 -0.92
N GLY A 32 3.09 -13.89 -0.81
CA GLY A 32 3.99 -15.03 -0.64
C GLY A 32 4.88 -15.33 -1.85
N ALA A 33 4.52 -14.83 -3.03
CA ALA A 33 5.29 -14.97 -4.27
C ALA A 33 6.20 -13.76 -4.55
N PHE A 34 6.33 -12.81 -3.63
CA PHE A 34 7.27 -11.69 -3.80
C PHE A 34 8.71 -12.21 -3.91
N GLY A 35 9.45 -11.67 -4.87
CA GLY A 35 10.79 -12.13 -5.26
C GLY A 35 10.81 -13.21 -6.33
N GLU A 36 9.67 -13.82 -6.65
CA GLU A 36 9.53 -14.87 -7.67
C GLU A 36 9.02 -14.28 -8.99
N ASP A 37 9.56 -14.71 -10.13
CA ASP A 37 9.09 -14.35 -11.48
C ASP A 37 8.88 -12.84 -11.76
N GLY A 38 9.64 -11.98 -11.07
CA GLY A 38 9.51 -10.53 -11.21
C GLY A 38 8.28 -9.94 -10.50
N ASN A 39 7.65 -10.69 -9.59
CA ASN A 39 6.65 -10.19 -8.66
C ASN A 39 7.32 -9.50 -7.48
N TRP A 40 7.02 -8.23 -7.28
CA TRP A 40 7.60 -7.41 -6.22
C TRP A 40 6.66 -6.34 -5.70
N SER A 41 5.46 -6.21 -6.27
CA SER A 41 4.47 -5.21 -5.92
C SER A 41 3.05 -5.73 -6.02
N LEU A 42 2.21 -5.22 -5.12
CA LEU A 42 0.78 -5.45 -5.12
C LEU A 42 0.09 -4.17 -4.68
N VAL A 43 -0.85 -3.67 -5.49
CA VAL A 43 -1.68 -2.50 -5.16
C VAL A 43 -3.13 -2.94 -5.03
N LEU A 44 -3.83 -2.40 -4.03
CA LEU A 44 -5.23 -2.63 -3.76
C LEU A 44 -5.96 -1.29 -3.59
N TYR A 45 -7.04 -1.10 -4.34
CA TYR A 45 -7.92 0.06 -4.18
C TYR A 45 -9.38 -0.28 -4.43
N ALA A 46 -10.27 0.55 -3.88
CA ALA A 46 -11.71 0.43 -4.08
C ALA A 46 -12.11 1.04 -5.43
N LEU A 47 -13.03 0.38 -6.12
CA LEU A 47 -13.66 0.93 -7.32
C LEU A 47 -14.76 1.92 -6.91
N PRO A 48 -14.92 3.02 -7.66
CA PRO A 48 -16.09 3.87 -7.50
C PRO A 48 -17.39 3.05 -7.69
N PRO A 49 -18.47 3.37 -6.96
CA PRO A 49 -19.71 2.61 -7.05
C PRO A 49 -20.22 2.47 -8.48
N GLY A 50 -20.37 1.23 -8.94
CA GLY A 50 -20.90 0.91 -10.26
C GLY A 50 -19.90 1.05 -11.43
N LYS A 51 -18.62 1.33 -11.15
CA LYS A 51 -17.55 1.29 -12.15
C LYS A 51 -16.83 -0.06 -12.13
N ASP A 52 -16.34 -0.46 -13.31
CA ASP A 52 -15.41 -1.57 -13.49
C ASP A 52 -13.96 -1.06 -13.61
N TYR A 53 -12.98 -1.97 -13.52
CA TYR A 53 -11.56 -1.61 -13.69
C TYR A 53 -11.29 -0.88 -15.01
N THR A 54 -11.93 -1.31 -16.11
CA THR A 54 -11.74 -0.68 -17.42
C THR A 54 -12.18 0.78 -17.47
N ASP A 55 -13.08 1.20 -16.58
CA ASP A 55 -13.54 2.59 -16.49
C ASP A 55 -12.55 3.49 -15.77
N VAL A 56 -11.64 2.91 -14.98
CA VAL A 56 -10.69 3.66 -14.12
C VAL A 56 -9.22 3.37 -14.39
N ALA A 57 -8.89 2.40 -15.26
CA ALA A 57 -7.52 1.95 -15.51
C ALA A 57 -6.55 3.06 -15.98
N ASN A 58 -7.07 4.19 -16.48
CA ASN A 58 -6.27 5.35 -16.90
C ASN A 58 -6.43 6.56 -15.97
N GLU A 59 -7.15 6.40 -14.85
CA GLU A 59 -7.34 7.44 -13.84
C GLU A 59 -6.30 7.26 -12.72
N ALA A 60 -5.81 8.36 -12.16
CA ALA A 60 -4.88 8.28 -11.03
C ALA A 60 -5.61 7.87 -9.75
N THR A 61 -5.21 6.74 -9.17
CA THR A 61 -5.76 6.27 -7.89
C THR A 61 -5.24 7.14 -6.74
N THR A 62 -6.15 7.83 -6.07
CA THR A 62 -5.83 8.74 -4.96
C THR A 62 -5.88 8.08 -3.59
N GLU A 63 -6.48 6.90 -3.49
CA GLU A 63 -6.62 6.12 -2.27
C GLU A 63 -6.32 4.65 -2.54
N TYR A 64 -5.27 4.12 -1.91
CA TYR A 64 -4.82 2.75 -2.14
C TYR A 64 -4.00 2.24 -0.97
N LEU A 65 -3.93 0.91 -0.87
CA LEU A 65 -2.91 0.20 -0.12
C LEU A 65 -1.97 -0.46 -1.12
N GLN A 66 -0.66 -0.32 -0.93
CA GLN A 66 0.33 -1.01 -1.74
C GLN A 66 1.35 -1.75 -0.88
N ALA A 67 1.83 -2.87 -1.38
CA ALA A 67 2.96 -3.59 -0.85
C ALA A 67 4.07 -3.62 -1.89
N ALA A 68 5.30 -3.58 -1.43
CA ALA A 68 6.46 -3.88 -2.26
C ALA A 68 7.50 -4.69 -1.48
N GLY A 69 8.16 -5.64 -2.13
CA GLY A 69 9.17 -6.47 -1.50
C GLY A 69 9.96 -7.32 -2.48
N HIS A 70 11.17 -7.71 -2.08
CA HIS A 70 12.02 -8.63 -2.85
C HIS A 70 11.94 -10.07 -2.35
N SER A 71 11.19 -10.32 -1.28
CA SER A 71 10.89 -11.66 -0.77
C SER A 71 9.60 -11.64 0.05
N ALA A 72 8.99 -12.80 0.23
CA ALA A 72 7.84 -13.01 1.12
C ALA A 72 8.12 -12.71 2.61
N SER A 73 9.37 -12.50 3.01
CA SER A 73 9.78 -12.15 4.38
C SER A 73 10.30 -10.71 4.51
N ALA A 74 10.29 -9.93 3.42
CA ALA A 74 10.79 -8.56 3.40
C ALA A 74 9.87 -7.70 2.53
N ILE A 75 8.74 -7.33 3.12
CA ILE A 75 7.68 -6.54 2.49
C ILE A 75 7.51 -5.22 3.23
N THR A 76 7.50 -4.11 2.50
CA THR A 76 7.03 -2.82 3.00
C THR A 76 5.60 -2.58 2.54
N ILE A 77 4.81 -1.88 3.34
CA ILE A 77 3.42 -1.53 3.01
C ILE A 77 3.26 -0.02 3.11
N GLU A 78 2.59 0.56 2.12
CA GLU A 78 2.27 1.97 2.07
C GLU A 78 0.78 2.16 1.85
N ILE A 79 0.22 3.20 2.48
CA ILE A 79 -1.17 3.62 2.29
C ILE A 79 -1.20 5.06 1.83
N ARG A 80 -2.00 5.35 0.81
CA ARG A 80 -2.39 6.72 0.45
C ARG A 80 -3.84 6.93 0.86
N LYS A 81 -4.09 7.94 1.68
CA LYS A 81 -5.45 8.32 2.13
C LYS A 81 -5.62 9.84 2.19
N PRO A 82 -6.87 10.36 2.21
CA PRO A 82 -7.13 11.78 2.40
C PRO A 82 -6.61 12.26 3.78
N GLY A 83 -6.13 13.49 3.85
CA GLY A 83 -5.59 14.10 5.08
C GLY A 83 -4.37 14.98 4.85
N GLY A 84 -3.70 15.38 5.93
CA GLY A 84 -2.46 16.17 5.89
C GLY A 84 -2.67 17.67 5.69
N ALA A 85 -3.81 18.21 6.11
CA ALA A 85 -4.12 19.63 6.02
C ALA A 85 -3.08 20.50 6.77
N GLU A 86 -2.51 19.97 7.85
CA GLU A 86 -1.39 20.52 8.61
C GLU A 86 -0.12 20.71 7.78
N TRP A 87 0.06 19.92 6.72
CA TRP A 87 1.15 20.05 5.75
C TRP A 87 0.72 20.73 4.44
N GLY A 88 -0.53 21.22 4.37
CA GLY A 88 -1.11 21.76 3.15
C GLY A 88 -1.38 20.71 2.08
N ALA A 89 -1.47 19.42 2.46
CA ALA A 89 -1.83 18.32 1.59
C ALA A 89 -3.34 18.01 1.66
N GLN A 90 -3.87 17.41 0.59
CA GLN A 90 -5.21 16.84 0.55
C GLN A 90 -5.18 15.31 0.68
N TRP A 91 -4.11 14.68 0.19
CA TRP A 91 -3.82 13.27 0.42
C TRP A 91 -2.40 13.11 0.92
N VAL A 92 -2.16 12.09 1.73
CA VAL A 92 -0.83 11.75 2.22
C VAL A 92 -0.59 10.27 1.98
N ARG A 93 0.60 9.95 1.49
CA ARG A 93 1.15 8.59 1.47
C ARG A 93 1.99 8.39 2.73
N TYR A 94 1.72 7.28 3.39
CA TYR A 94 2.40 6.84 4.60
C TYR A 94 3.04 5.48 4.36
N VAL A 95 4.20 5.27 4.97
CA VAL A 95 4.75 3.93 5.20
C VAL A 95 4.15 3.39 6.49
N ILE A 96 3.69 2.14 6.47
CA ILE A 96 3.12 1.46 7.63
C ILE A 96 4.26 0.74 8.35
N GLY A 97 4.26 0.81 9.68
CA GLY A 97 5.14 0.00 10.50
C GLY A 97 4.48 -0.41 11.80
N HIS A 98 5.07 -1.38 12.48
CA HIS A 98 4.80 -1.66 13.89
C HIS A 98 4.96 -0.39 14.73
N ARG A 99 4.30 -0.29 15.88
CA ARG A 99 4.59 0.82 16.82
C ARG A 99 6.06 0.79 17.23
N HIS A 100 6.75 1.88 16.93
CA HIS A 100 8.17 2.05 17.22
C HIS A 100 8.49 3.53 17.44
N ASP A 101 9.73 3.80 17.83
CA ASP A 101 10.26 5.16 17.93
C ASP A 101 10.23 5.82 16.54
N PRO A 102 9.57 6.98 16.36
CA PRO A 102 9.56 7.71 15.08
C PRO A 102 10.96 8.06 14.55
N ASP A 103 11.95 8.16 15.44
CA ASP A 103 13.34 8.48 15.10
C ASP A 103 14.20 7.23 14.85
N ALA A 104 13.59 6.05 14.75
CA ALA A 104 14.31 4.81 14.44
C ALA A 104 15.06 4.91 13.10
N PRO A 105 16.24 4.28 12.98
CA PRO A 105 17.03 4.35 11.77
C PRO A 105 16.33 3.64 10.61
N LEU A 106 16.41 4.24 9.42
CA LEU A 106 16.02 3.63 8.15
C LEU A 106 17.20 2.80 7.60
N ASP A 107 17.54 1.71 8.29
CA ASP A 107 18.73 0.89 8.03
C ASP A 107 18.44 -0.45 7.32
N VAL A 108 17.19 -0.72 6.97
CA VAL A 108 16.81 -1.89 6.17
C VAL A 108 16.62 -1.49 4.73
N THR A 109 17.31 -2.21 3.84
CA THR A 109 17.17 -2.06 2.40
C THR A 109 16.16 -3.07 1.86
N ILE A 110 15.13 -2.58 1.16
CA ILE A 110 14.27 -3.39 0.30
C ILE A 110 14.67 -3.11 -1.15
N GLU A 111 15.27 -4.11 -1.80
CA GLU A 111 15.72 -4.02 -3.19
C GLU A 111 14.53 -4.10 -4.16
N LEU A 112 14.16 -2.98 -4.79
CA LEU A 112 13.04 -2.92 -5.74
C LEU A 112 13.48 -2.29 -7.05
N PRO A 113 12.85 -2.62 -8.18
CA PRO A 113 12.81 -1.73 -9.34
C PRO A 113 11.92 -0.52 -8.97
N PRO A 114 12.34 0.75 -9.15
CA PRO A 114 13.50 1.29 -9.87
C PRO A 114 14.77 1.53 -9.02
N GLY A 115 14.73 1.28 -7.72
CA GLY A 115 15.89 1.40 -6.82
C GLY A 115 15.57 0.98 -5.38
N PRO A 116 16.60 0.86 -4.52
CA PRO A 116 16.43 0.43 -3.13
C PRO A 116 15.59 1.44 -2.33
N LEU A 117 14.67 0.91 -1.51
CA LEU A 117 14.01 1.67 -0.45
C LEU A 117 14.73 1.43 0.87
N PHE A 118 14.89 2.51 1.64
CA PHE A 118 15.41 2.47 3.00
C PHE A 118 14.27 2.67 3.98
N ILE A 119 14.02 1.65 4.80
CA ILE A 119 12.92 1.62 5.77
C ILE A 119 13.42 1.23 7.15
N SER A 120 12.63 1.51 8.17
CA SER A 120 12.87 1.04 9.53
C SER A 120 12.61 -0.47 9.60
N ARG A 121 13.33 -1.19 10.49
CA ARG A 121 13.02 -2.60 10.79
C ARG A 121 11.57 -2.82 11.19
N ALA A 122 10.94 -1.83 11.82
CA ALA A 122 9.55 -1.90 12.23
C ALA A 122 8.57 -1.83 11.04
N GLU A 123 9.03 -1.39 9.87
CA GLU A 123 8.23 -1.22 8.64
C GLU A 123 8.38 -2.42 7.68
N VAL A 124 9.05 -3.49 8.15
CA VAL A 124 9.22 -4.74 7.41
C VAL A 124 8.22 -5.76 7.92
N PHE A 125 7.49 -6.36 7.00
CA PHE A 125 6.49 -7.39 7.23
C PHE A 125 6.84 -8.68 6.49
N ASP A 126 6.35 -9.80 7.02
CA ASP A 126 6.23 -11.02 6.23
C ASP A 126 4.90 -11.04 5.47
N SER A 127 4.77 -11.98 4.53
CA SER A 127 3.59 -12.14 3.68
C SER A 127 2.31 -12.46 4.44
N GLN A 128 2.40 -13.11 5.61
CA GLN A 128 1.22 -13.44 6.41
C GLN A 128 0.68 -12.18 7.07
N GLU A 129 1.53 -11.42 7.76
CA GLU A 129 1.15 -10.16 8.39
C GLU A 129 0.68 -9.13 7.35
N ALA A 130 1.38 -9.03 6.22
CA ALA A 130 0.96 -8.17 5.12
C ALA A 130 -0.44 -8.55 4.61
N ALA A 131 -0.76 -9.84 4.48
CA ALA A 131 -2.08 -10.29 4.09
C ALA A 131 -3.18 -9.91 5.10
N GLU A 132 -2.86 -9.89 6.40
CA GLU A 132 -3.77 -9.45 7.47
C GLU A 132 -4.09 -7.95 7.38
N ILE A 133 -3.09 -7.13 7.03
CA ILE A 133 -3.29 -5.69 6.80
C ILE A 133 -4.15 -5.48 5.54
N PHE A 134 -3.88 -6.21 4.45
CA PHE A 134 -4.64 -6.11 3.21
C PHE A 134 -6.10 -6.53 3.38
N ILE A 135 -6.39 -7.61 4.11
CA ILE A 135 -7.77 -8.04 4.35
C ILE A 135 -8.52 -7.05 5.24
N SER A 136 -7.84 -6.40 6.20
CA SER A 136 -8.45 -5.32 6.99
C SER A 136 -8.84 -4.16 6.09
N TYR A 137 -7.89 -3.63 5.32
CA TYR A 137 -8.13 -2.51 4.41
C TYR A 137 -9.23 -2.83 3.39
N TYR A 138 -9.22 -4.03 2.79
CA TYR A 138 -10.28 -4.47 1.88
C TYR A 138 -11.68 -4.47 2.52
N LYS A 139 -11.79 -4.81 3.81
CA LYS A 139 -13.08 -4.89 4.51
C LYS A 139 -13.55 -3.55 5.04
N THR A 140 -12.64 -2.69 5.49
CA THR A 140 -12.97 -1.50 6.29
C THR A 140 -12.50 -0.19 5.68
N GLY A 141 -11.59 -0.23 4.71
CA GLY A 141 -10.85 0.93 4.21
C GLY A 141 -9.77 1.44 5.17
N GLU A 142 -9.51 0.75 6.27
CA GLU A 142 -8.60 1.21 7.33
C GLU A 142 -7.55 0.14 7.69
N ILE A 143 -6.41 0.61 8.17
CA ILE A 143 -5.33 -0.22 8.71
C ILE A 143 -5.72 -0.70 10.11
N PRO A 144 -5.36 -1.93 10.51
CA PRO A 144 -5.61 -2.40 11.87
C PRO A 144 -5.00 -1.49 12.95
N GLU A 145 -5.60 -1.49 14.15
CA GLU A 145 -4.97 -0.87 15.31
C GLU A 145 -3.66 -1.58 15.65
N GLY A 146 -2.67 -0.82 16.16
CA GLY A 146 -1.37 -1.38 16.57
C GLY A 146 -0.23 -1.03 15.63
N TYR A 147 -0.53 -0.51 14.45
CA TYR A 147 0.45 0.04 13.52
C TYR A 147 0.63 1.55 13.71
N ALA A 148 1.79 2.05 13.28
CA ALA A 148 2.16 3.45 13.16
C ALA A 148 2.25 3.82 11.67
N LEU A 149 1.98 5.08 11.37
CA LEU A 149 2.04 5.64 10.02
C LEU A 149 3.14 6.70 9.98
N ARG A 150 4.15 6.51 9.14
CA ARG A 150 5.17 7.52 8.88
C ARG A 150 4.88 8.25 7.58
N PRO A 151 4.64 9.58 7.60
CA PRO A 151 4.38 10.32 6.37
C PRO A 151 5.61 10.32 5.48
N VAL A 152 5.41 10.15 4.17
CA VAL A 152 6.49 10.24 3.17
C VAL A 152 6.20 11.27 2.09
N GLU A 153 4.94 11.39 1.66
CA GLU A 153 4.57 12.32 0.58
C GLU A 153 3.18 12.89 0.81
N GLY A 154 3.05 14.20 0.65
CA GLY A 154 1.77 14.91 0.58
C GLY A 154 1.43 15.27 -0.86
N TYR A 155 0.14 15.30 -1.18
CA TYR A 155 -0.38 15.64 -2.50
C TYR A 155 -1.46 16.69 -2.37
N THR A 156 -1.31 17.80 -3.08
CA THR A 156 -2.32 18.86 -3.16
C THR A 156 -3.42 18.54 -4.19
N ALA A 157 -4.50 19.33 -4.17
CA ALA A 157 -5.59 19.23 -5.14
C ALA A 157 -5.16 19.38 -6.61
N ASP A 158 -4.15 20.21 -6.86
CA ASP A 158 -3.56 20.45 -8.18
C ASP A 158 -2.46 19.42 -8.54
N GLY A 159 -2.26 18.39 -7.72
CA GLY A 159 -1.33 17.29 -7.98
C GLY A 159 0.12 17.58 -7.63
N ARG A 160 0.43 18.69 -6.95
CA ARG A 160 1.78 19.02 -6.49
C ARG A 160 2.20 18.10 -5.34
N LEU A 161 3.41 17.55 -5.48
CA LEU A 161 4.07 16.74 -4.45
C LEU A 161 4.64 17.64 -3.35
N ILE A 162 4.47 17.21 -2.09
CA ILE A 162 5.09 17.76 -0.90
C ILE A 162 5.93 16.63 -0.30
N ASP A 163 7.24 16.84 -0.20
CA ASP A 163 8.11 15.86 0.47
C ASP A 163 7.89 15.95 1.98
N LEU A 164 7.43 14.84 2.57
CA LEU A 164 7.18 14.73 4.02
C LEU A 164 8.20 13.82 4.69
N ARG A 165 9.24 13.36 3.99
CA ARG A 165 10.26 12.51 4.60
C ARG A 165 11.01 13.30 5.68
N GLY A 166 11.03 12.76 6.89
CA GLY A 166 11.69 13.37 8.05
C GLY A 166 10.85 14.42 8.79
N VAL A 167 9.57 14.60 8.43
CA VAL A 167 8.64 15.35 9.28
C VAL A 167 8.08 14.40 10.34
N SER A 168 8.05 14.85 11.60
CA SER A 168 7.31 14.15 12.66
C SER A 168 5.82 14.42 12.47
N ALA A 169 5.00 13.37 12.57
CA ALA A 169 3.54 13.47 12.63
C ALA A 169 3.07 13.93 14.01
#